data_AF-A0ABD1H298-F1
#
_entry.id   AF-A0ABD1H298-F1
#
_cell.length_a   1.000
_cell.length_b   1.000
_cell.length_c   1.000
_cell.angle_alpha   90.00
_cell.angle_beta   90.00
_cell.angle_gamma   90.00
#
_symmetry.space_group_name_H-M   'P 1'
#
loop_
_entity.id
_entity.type
_entity.pdbx_description
1 polymer ?
#
loop_
_entity_poly.entity_id
_entity_poly.type
_entity_poly.pdbx_seq_one_letter_code
_entity_poly.pdbx_strand_id
1 'polypeptide(L)'
;MIRMSEAHARMHLRNHVIQEDVDMAIRVLLDSFISTQKFGVQKALQKNFTKYMIFKKDSNGIVLHLLRGLVEDTLQLEEIVTGSTSNLSHVDVKVEELQSKALDYGISDLKAFFSSTEFSNANFELDEESSFILTFSTCVLNSIMSEKHKCCRVNDVLWYVPVHVGKPYTADTINAVK
;
A
#
# COMPACT_ATOMS: atom_id res chain seq x y z
N MET A 1 3.73 -24.45 16.09
CA MET A 1 4.57 -24.34 14.87
C MET A 1 4.42 -25.54 13.94
N ILE A 2 4.72 -26.78 14.36
CA ILE A 2 4.66 -27.96 13.45
C ILE A 2 3.32 -28.10 12.70
N ARG A 3 2.19 -27.95 13.40
CA ARG A 3 0.85 -27.98 12.76
C ARG A 3 0.63 -26.84 11.75
N MET A 4 1.20 -25.65 12.00
CA MET A 4 1.07 -24.49 11.09
C MET A 4 1.91 -24.71 9.83
N SER A 5 3.12 -25.24 9.97
CA SER A 5 3.98 -25.59 8.83
C SER A 5 3.37 -26.69 7.96
N GLU A 6 2.82 -27.73 8.59
CA GLU A 6 2.10 -28.78 7.87
C GLU A 6 0.87 -28.24 7.13
N ALA A 7 0.08 -27.37 7.78
CA ALA A 7 -1.07 -26.74 7.16
C ALA A 7 -0.66 -25.90 5.93
N HIS A 8 0.43 -25.13 6.03
CA HIS A 8 0.95 -24.34 4.90
C HIS A 8 1.41 -25.22 3.74
N ALA A 9 2.06 -26.36 4.01
CA ALA A 9 2.42 -27.33 2.98
C ALA A 9 1.19 -27.94 2.30
N ARG A 10 0.17 -28.33 3.10
CA ARG A 10 -1.09 -28.90 2.60
C ARG A 10 -1.93 -27.90 1.80
N MET A 11 -1.91 -26.61 2.14
CA MET A 11 -2.54 -25.55 1.32
C MET A 11 -1.92 -25.46 -0.07
N HIS A 12 -0.62 -25.74 -0.19
CA HIS A 12 0.11 -25.84 -1.45
C HIS A 12 0.06 -27.26 -2.06
N LEU A 13 -0.81 -28.14 -1.55
CA LEU A 13 -0.96 -29.54 -1.99
C LEU A 13 0.35 -30.36 -1.90
N ARG A 14 1.29 -29.96 -1.05
CA ARG A 14 2.55 -30.67 -0.82
C ARG A 14 2.42 -31.64 0.36
N ASN A 15 3.01 -32.82 0.20
CA ASN A 15 3.06 -33.86 1.25
C ASN A 15 4.26 -33.71 2.20
N HIS A 16 5.23 -32.86 1.86
CA HIS A 16 6.42 -32.62 2.67
C HIS A 16 6.54 -31.13 3.02
N VAL A 17 7.04 -30.88 4.23
CA VAL A 17 7.28 -29.54 4.76
C VAL A 17 8.65 -29.06 4.28
N ILE A 18 8.71 -27.87 3.69
CA ILE A 18 9.96 -27.20 3.30
C ILE A 18 10.32 -26.09 4.30
N GLN A 19 11.55 -25.58 4.22
CA GLN A 19 12.01 -24.50 5.10
C GLN A 19 11.10 -23.26 5.05
N GLU A 20 10.57 -22.91 3.88
CA GLU A 20 9.64 -21.79 3.73
C GLU A 20 8.35 -21.94 4.57
N ASP A 21 7.85 -23.17 4.74
CA ASP A 21 6.66 -23.44 5.56
C ASP A 21 6.95 -23.25 7.06
N VAL A 22 8.18 -23.53 7.46
CA VAL A 22 8.66 -23.31 8.83
C VAL A 22 8.82 -21.82 9.07
N ASP A 23 9.43 -21.09 8.14
CA ASP A 23 9.62 -19.64 8.24
C ASP A 23 8.27 -18.91 8.28
N MET A 24 7.30 -19.35 7.47
CA MET A 24 5.92 -18.83 7.51
C MET A 24 5.23 -19.11 8.85
N ALA A 25 5.40 -20.31 9.41
CA ALA A 25 4.84 -20.64 10.72
C ALA A 25 5.48 -19.84 11.86
N ILE A 26 6.80 -19.60 11.80
CA ILE A 26 7.52 -18.76 12.76
C ILE A 26 6.99 -17.32 12.68
N ARG A 27 6.83 -16.77 11.48
CA ARG A 27 6.30 -15.41 11.27
C ARG A 27 4.91 -15.25 11.89
N VAL A 28 3.97 -16.15 11.57
CA VAL A 28 2.59 -16.10 12.10
C VAL A 28 2.57 -16.22 13.63
N LEU A 29 3.42 -17.09 14.20
CA LEU A 29 3.51 -17.24 15.65
C LEU A 29 4.05 -15.98 16.30
N LEU A 30 5.13 -15.40 15.77
CA LEU A 30 5.75 -14.19 16.30
C LEU A 30 4.78 -13.02 16.24
N ASP A 31 4.05 -12.84 15.13
CA ASP A 31 3.07 -11.76 14.97
C ASP A 31 1.93 -11.85 16.00
N SER A 32 1.37 -13.05 16.20
CA SER A 32 0.36 -13.29 17.23
C SER A 32 0.90 -13.12 18.64
N PHE A 33 2.15 -13.51 18.90
CA PHE A 33 2.74 -13.37 20.23
C PHE A 33 3.04 -11.91 20.56
N ILE A 34 3.67 -11.20 19.64
CA ILE A 34 4.09 -9.80 19.77
C ILE A 34 2.87 -8.89 19.95
N SER A 35 1.78 -9.10 19.21
CA SER A 35 0.56 -8.28 19.31
C SER A 35 -0.15 -8.37 20.67
N THR A 36 0.09 -9.43 21.44
CA THR A 36 -0.47 -9.60 22.80
C THR A 36 0.40 -9.00 23.91
N GLN A 37 1.60 -8.52 23.57
CA GLN A 37 2.53 -7.96 24.56
C GLN A 37 2.29 -6.48 24.80
N LYS A 38 2.70 -6.00 25.99
CA LYS A 38 2.73 -4.56 26.29
C LYS A 38 3.68 -3.85 25.34
N PHE A 39 3.33 -2.62 24.95
CA PHE A 39 4.03 -1.81 23.94
C PHE A 39 5.57 -1.79 24.08
N GLY A 40 6.08 -1.63 25.30
CA GLY A 40 7.53 -1.63 25.54
C GLY A 40 8.21 -2.96 25.20
N VAL A 41 7.58 -4.08 25.57
CA VAL A 41 8.07 -5.44 25.26
C VAL A 41 7.85 -5.77 23.79
N GLN A 42 6.72 -5.33 23.23
CA GLN A 42 6.38 -5.48 21.82
C GLN A 42 7.47 -4.88 20.93
N LYS A 43 7.85 -3.62 21.15
CA LYS A 43 8.92 -2.95 20.38
C LYS A 43 10.27 -3.66 20.53
N ALA A 44 10.60 -4.11 21.74
CA ALA A 44 11.83 -4.86 21.97
C ALA A 44 11.85 -6.20 21.21
N LEU A 45 10.75 -6.96 21.25
CA LEU A 45 10.64 -8.24 20.54
C LEU A 45 10.65 -8.06 19.02
N GLN A 46 9.93 -7.07 18.48
CA GLN A 46 9.96 -6.76 17.05
C GLN A 46 11.38 -6.50 16.58
N LYS A 47 12.14 -5.67 17.30
CA LYS A 47 13.53 -5.37 16.95
C LYS A 47 14.41 -6.62 16.96
N ASN A 48 14.28 -7.49 17.97
CA ASN A 48 15.07 -8.72 18.07
C ASN A 48 14.72 -9.75 16.99
N PHE A 49 13.44 -9.86 16.61
CA PHE A 49 12.95 -10.86 15.65
C PHE A 49 12.70 -10.32 14.24
N THR A 50 13.22 -9.13 13.92
CA THR A 50 13.09 -8.44 12.63
C THR A 50 13.33 -9.37 11.43
N LYS A 51 14.37 -10.22 11.50
CA LYS A 51 14.72 -11.19 10.43
C LYS A 51 13.56 -12.10 10.02
N TYR A 52 12.75 -12.55 10.99
CA TYR A 52 11.64 -13.47 10.76
C TYR A 52 10.34 -12.76 10.38
N MET A 53 10.22 -11.46 10.70
CA MET A 53 9.05 -10.64 10.40
C MET A 53 9.06 -10.09 8.97
N ILE A 54 10.23 -9.80 8.40
CA ILE A 54 10.38 -9.22 7.05
C ILE A 54 10.24 -10.29 5.95
N PHE A 55 10.33 -11.58 6.28
CA PHE A 55 10.28 -12.67 5.31
C PHE A 55 8.96 -12.67 4.51
N LYS A 56 9.07 -12.60 3.17
CA LYS A 56 7.96 -12.52 2.20
C LYS A 56 6.92 -11.42 2.48
N LYS A 57 7.32 -10.32 3.11
CA LYS A 57 6.48 -9.14 3.24
C LYS A 57 6.56 -8.32 1.93
N ASP A 58 5.42 -7.91 1.39
CA ASP A 58 5.39 -6.95 0.28
C ASP A 58 5.73 -5.56 0.82
N SER A 59 7.02 -5.23 0.83
CA SER A 59 7.51 -3.94 1.32
C SER A 59 6.98 -2.79 0.49
N ASN A 60 6.88 -2.95 -0.84
CA ASN A 60 6.46 -1.88 -1.74
C ASN A 60 4.98 -1.56 -1.54
N GLY A 61 4.12 -2.58 -1.47
CA GLY A 61 2.69 -2.41 -1.20
C GLY A 61 2.43 -1.76 0.16
N ILE A 62 3.23 -2.09 1.18
CA ILE A 62 3.11 -1.46 2.51
C ILE A 62 3.52 0.01 2.46
N VAL A 63 4.65 0.34 1.85
CA VAL A 63 5.11 1.73 1.74
C VAL A 63 4.09 2.56 0.97
N LEU A 64 3.51 2.02 -0.10
CA LEU A 64 2.44 2.67 -0.86
C LEU A 64 1.19 2.93 -0.01
N HIS A 65 0.79 1.95 0.81
CA HIS A 65 -0.35 2.12 1.72
C HIS A 65 -0.09 3.20 2.78
N LEU A 66 1.12 3.23 3.36
CA LEU A 66 1.52 4.24 4.32
C LEU A 66 1.56 5.64 3.72
N LEU A 67 2.07 5.75 2.49
CA LEU A 67 2.10 7.00 1.74
C LEU A 67 0.68 7.53 1.49
N ARG A 68 -0.25 6.66 1.06
CA ARG A 68 -1.66 7.04 0.89
C ARG A 68 -2.28 7.53 2.20
N GLY A 69 -1.99 6.87 3.31
CA GLY A 69 -2.44 7.32 4.64
C GLY A 69 -1.87 8.69 5.02
N LEU A 70 -0.59 8.96 4.74
CA LEU A 70 0.02 10.28 4.98
C LEU A 70 -0.61 11.40 4.13
N VAL A 71 -0.93 11.10 2.88
CA VAL A 71 -1.64 12.03 1.98
C VAL A 71 -3.06 12.31 2.48
N GLU A 72 -3.74 11.29 2.99
CA GLU A 72 -5.07 11.46 3.60
C GLU A 72 -5.00 12.29 4.89
N ASP A 73 -4.04 12.00 5.77
CA ASP A 73 -3.82 12.75 7.02
C ASP A 73 -3.56 14.25 6.73
N THR A 74 -2.73 14.56 5.73
CA THR A 74 -2.40 15.94 5.34
C THR A 74 -3.61 16.68 4.75
N LEU A 75 -4.37 16.04 3.87
CA LEU A 75 -5.61 16.59 3.33
C LEU A 75 -6.65 16.89 4.40
N GLN A 76 -6.86 15.96 5.35
CA GLN A 76 -7.80 16.15 6.45
C GLN A 76 -7.39 17.34 7.33
N LEU A 77 -6.10 17.49 7.62
CA LEU A 77 -5.59 18.62 8.41
C LEU A 77 -5.82 19.95 7.69
N GLU A 78 -5.54 20.04 6.40
CA GLU A 78 -5.78 21.26 5.62
C GLU A 78 -7.27 21.58 5.48
N GLU A 79 -8.13 20.58 5.36
CA GLU A 79 -9.59 20.79 5.38
C GLU A 79 -10.04 21.44 6.71
N ILE A 80 -9.51 20.95 7.83
CA ILE A 80 -9.82 21.50 9.16
C ILE A 80 -9.28 22.92 9.31
N VAL A 81 -8.07 23.19 8.81
CA VAL A 81 -7.38 24.49 8.97
C VAL A 81 -7.93 25.56 8.04
N THR A 82 -8.16 25.22 6.77
CA THR A 82 -8.51 26.17 5.70
C THR A 82 -10.00 26.16 5.36
N GLY A 83 -10.75 25.15 5.81
CA GLY A 83 -12.20 25.02 5.60
C GLY A 83 -12.61 24.74 4.15
N SER A 84 -11.66 24.45 3.25
CA SER A 84 -11.89 24.19 1.83
C SER A 84 -10.70 23.46 1.20
N THR A 85 -10.96 22.32 0.56
CA THR A 85 -9.96 21.52 -0.18
C THR A 85 -9.89 21.86 -1.67
N SER A 86 -10.76 22.75 -2.15
CA SER A 86 -10.97 23.05 -3.57
C SER A 86 -9.85 23.84 -4.26
N ASN A 87 -8.98 24.49 -3.49
CA ASN A 87 -7.90 25.32 -4.03
C ASN A 87 -6.51 24.66 -3.95
N LEU A 88 -6.43 23.44 -3.42
CA LEU A 88 -5.16 22.78 -3.24
C LEU A 88 -4.80 22.02 -4.50
N SER A 89 -3.90 22.59 -5.31
CA SER A 89 -3.43 21.97 -6.56
C SER A 89 -2.41 20.85 -6.32
N HIS A 90 -1.70 20.90 -5.18
CA HIS A 90 -0.71 19.89 -4.79
C HIS A 90 -0.72 19.63 -3.28
N VAL A 91 -0.47 18.37 -2.89
CA VAL A 91 -0.17 17.98 -1.50
C VAL A 91 1.29 17.62 -1.41
N ASP A 92 1.97 18.13 -0.38
CA ASP A 92 3.38 17.90 -0.13
C ASP A 92 3.56 16.99 1.10
N VAL A 93 4.14 15.81 0.89
CA VAL A 93 4.50 14.89 1.98
C VAL A 93 6.01 14.79 2.11
N LYS A 94 6.52 15.01 3.32
CA LYS A 94 7.94 14.87 3.64
C LYS A 94 8.35 13.40 3.67
N VAL A 95 9.44 13.05 3.00
CA VAL A 95 9.97 11.67 3.03
C VAL A 95 10.47 11.25 4.41
N GLU A 96 10.89 12.17 5.27
CA GLU A 96 11.26 11.84 6.66
C GLU A 96 10.09 11.23 7.44
N GLU A 97 8.86 11.68 7.21
CA GLU A 97 7.66 11.14 7.86
C GLU A 97 7.32 9.74 7.33
N LEU A 98 7.47 9.54 6.01
CA LEU A 98 7.33 8.24 5.39
C LEU A 98 8.38 7.26 5.93
N GLN A 99 9.63 7.71 6.08
CA GLN A 99 10.72 6.90 6.61
C GLN A 99 10.49 6.51 8.07
N SER A 100 10.04 7.45 8.90
CA SER A 100 9.69 7.19 10.30
C SER A 100 8.57 6.15 10.41
N LYS A 101 7.47 6.32 9.64
CA LYS A 101 6.37 5.35 9.60
C LYS A 101 6.84 4.00 9.05
N ALA A 102 7.65 3.96 7.99
CA ALA A 102 8.16 2.71 7.39
C ALA A 102 9.06 1.92 8.35
N LEU A 103 9.83 2.61 9.20
CA LEU A 103 10.72 2.00 10.18
C LEU A 103 9.94 1.21 11.24
N ASP A 104 8.74 1.67 11.64
CA ASP A 104 7.85 0.93 12.54
C ASP A 104 7.39 -0.41 11.92
N TYR A 105 7.35 -0.50 10.59
CA TYR A 105 7.03 -1.74 9.87
C TYR A 105 8.26 -2.61 9.56
N GLY A 106 9.44 -2.19 10.01
CA GLY A 106 10.72 -2.87 9.79
C GLY A 106 11.33 -2.63 8.40
N ILE A 107 10.86 -1.61 7.67
CA ILE A 107 11.33 -1.29 6.31
C ILE A 107 12.36 -0.17 6.43
N SER A 108 13.64 -0.50 6.20
CA SER A 108 14.75 0.46 6.29
C SER A 108 15.19 1.04 4.95
N ASP A 109 14.93 0.32 3.85
CA ASP A 109 15.35 0.74 2.52
C ASP A 109 14.14 1.19 1.69
N LEU A 110 14.07 2.49 1.41
CA LEU A 110 13.05 3.10 0.56
C LEU A 110 13.54 3.29 -0.89
N LYS A 111 14.84 3.09 -1.18
CA LYS A 111 15.39 3.27 -2.53
C LYS A 111 14.83 2.24 -3.51
N ALA A 112 14.59 1.03 -3.02
CA ALA A 112 13.91 -0.02 -3.78
C ALA A 112 12.46 0.34 -4.14
N PHE A 113 11.80 1.17 -3.32
CA PHE A 113 10.44 1.64 -3.57
C PHE A 113 10.40 2.78 -4.60
N PHE A 114 11.29 3.76 -4.50
CA PHE A 114 11.33 4.87 -5.47
C PHE A 114 11.66 4.43 -6.90
N SER A 115 12.38 3.33 -7.06
CA SER A 115 12.71 2.75 -8.37
C SER A 115 11.66 1.77 -8.89
N SER A 116 10.62 1.45 -8.11
CA SER A 116 9.64 0.44 -8.47
C SER A 116 8.50 1.01 -9.31
N THR A 117 7.87 0.14 -10.11
CA THR A 117 6.72 0.49 -10.93
C THR A 117 5.49 0.87 -10.10
N GLU A 118 5.41 0.43 -8.84
CA GLU A 118 4.30 0.79 -7.95
C GLU A 118 4.26 2.28 -7.64
N PHE A 119 5.42 2.93 -7.57
CA PHE A 119 5.53 4.37 -7.32
C PHE A 119 5.07 5.18 -8.54
N SER A 120 5.58 4.84 -9.74
CA SER A 120 5.20 5.52 -10.98
C SER A 120 3.73 5.33 -11.35
N ASN A 121 3.16 4.14 -11.12
CA ASN A 121 1.75 3.87 -11.36
C ASN A 121 0.83 4.68 -10.45
N ALA A 122 1.34 5.14 -9.31
CA ALA A 122 0.57 5.89 -8.35
C ALA A 122 0.69 7.41 -8.54
N ASN A 123 1.22 7.89 -9.68
CA ASN A 123 1.34 9.30 -10.07
C ASN A 123 2.00 10.20 -9.01
N PHE A 124 2.95 9.65 -8.25
CA PHE A 124 3.76 10.43 -7.31
C PHE A 124 5.01 10.95 -8.01
N GLU A 125 5.32 12.22 -7.79
CA GLU A 125 6.59 12.82 -8.22
C GLU A 125 7.48 13.04 -7.00
N LEU A 126 8.75 12.66 -7.12
CA LEU A 126 9.77 12.89 -6.11
C LEU A 126 10.57 14.13 -6.53
N ASP A 127 10.56 15.19 -5.72
CA ASP A 127 11.49 16.30 -5.89
C ASP A 127 12.76 16.07 -5.03
N GLU A 128 13.91 15.98 -5.69
CA GLU A 128 15.21 15.77 -5.04
C GLU A 128 15.88 17.09 -4.62
N GLU A 129 15.51 18.24 -5.21
CA GLU A 129 16.20 19.51 -4.97
C GLU A 129 15.80 20.18 -3.65
N SER A 130 14.56 20.01 -3.20
CA SER A 130 14.05 20.63 -1.97
C SER A 130 13.72 19.62 -0.87
N SER A 131 14.65 18.72 -0.57
CA SER A 131 14.52 17.76 0.55
C SER A 131 13.23 16.93 0.49
N PHE A 132 13.10 16.17 -0.60
CA PHE A 132 12.23 15.00 -0.74
C PHE A 132 10.77 15.25 -0.37
N ILE A 133 10.10 16.01 -1.23
CA ILE A 133 8.66 16.21 -1.21
C ILE A 133 8.03 15.28 -2.25
N LEU A 134 7.02 14.52 -1.83
CA LEU A 134 6.15 13.81 -2.75
C LEU A 134 4.97 14.72 -3.10
N THR A 135 4.96 15.23 -4.33
CA THR A 135 3.92 16.13 -4.83
C THR A 135 2.85 15.31 -5.55
N PHE A 136 1.58 15.55 -5.23
CA PHE A 136 0.45 14.87 -5.87
C PHE A 136 -0.66 15.84 -6.26
N SER A 137 -1.22 15.71 -7.47
CA SER A 137 -2.38 16.51 -7.89
C SER A 137 -3.68 15.95 -7.31
N THR A 138 -4.34 16.74 -6.47
CA THR A 138 -5.61 16.39 -5.79
C THR A 138 -6.77 16.10 -6.75
N CYS A 139 -6.67 16.47 -8.03
CA CYS A 139 -7.69 16.22 -9.04
C CYS A 139 -8.00 14.72 -9.22
N VAL A 140 -7.05 13.86 -8.87
CA VAL A 140 -7.16 12.39 -8.99
C VAL A 140 -7.73 11.73 -7.72
N LEU A 141 -7.62 12.38 -6.55
CA LEU A 141 -8.04 11.82 -5.25
C LEU A 141 -9.56 11.59 -5.16
N ASN A 142 -10.37 12.51 -5.71
CA ASN A 142 -11.82 12.33 -5.79
C ASN A 142 -12.24 11.15 -6.66
N SER A 143 -11.38 10.71 -7.59
CA SER A 143 -11.66 9.56 -8.45
C SER A 143 -11.15 8.24 -7.86
N ILE A 144 -10.17 8.26 -6.95
CA ILE A 144 -9.56 7.05 -6.34
C ILE A 144 -10.18 6.72 -4.96
N MET A 145 -10.61 7.71 -4.18
CA MET A 145 -11.31 7.47 -2.90
C MET A 145 -12.78 7.08 -3.07
N SER A 146 -13.37 7.26 -4.27
CA SER A 146 -14.77 6.90 -4.54
C SER A 146 -14.91 5.53 -5.18
N GLU A 147 -14.56 4.48 -4.44
CA GLU A 147 -14.98 3.11 -4.78
C GLU A 147 -16.30 2.72 -4.07
N LYS A 148 -17.00 3.68 -3.46
CA LYS A 148 -18.34 3.44 -2.90
C LYS A 148 -19.51 4.25 -3.46
N HIS A 149 -19.37 5.45 -4.00
CA HIS A 149 -20.52 6.12 -4.65
C HIS A 149 -20.05 7.12 -5.70
N LYS A 150 -20.16 6.75 -6.98
CA LYS A 150 -19.92 7.63 -8.14
C LYS A 150 -20.81 8.87 -8.06
N CYS A 151 -20.19 10.05 -8.02
CA CYS A 151 -20.80 11.26 -8.57
C CYS A 151 -19.70 12.20 -9.05
N CYS A 152 -19.23 12.00 -10.28
CA CYS A 152 -18.51 13.04 -11.00
C CYS A 152 -19.52 13.72 -11.91
N ARG A 153 -19.79 15.01 -11.67
CA ARG A 153 -20.59 15.85 -12.54
C ARG A 153 -19.65 16.50 -13.56
N VAL A 154 -19.73 16.07 -14.82
CA VAL A 154 -19.17 16.81 -15.97
C VAL A 154 -20.20 16.76 -17.11
N ASN A 155 -20.70 17.94 -17.51
CA ASN A 155 -21.60 18.19 -18.66
C ASN A 155 -22.93 17.39 -18.73
N ASP A 156 -23.64 17.18 -17.61
CA ASP A 156 -25.04 16.69 -17.59
C ASP A 156 -25.36 15.43 -18.42
N VAL A 157 -24.40 14.53 -18.65
CA VAL A 157 -24.68 13.24 -19.31
C VAL A 157 -24.06 12.08 -18.56
N LEU A 158 -24.93 11.18 -18.10
CA LEU A 158 -24.58 9.98 -17.34
C LEU A 158 -24.20 8.86 -18.31
N TRP A 159 -22.91 8.51 -18.39
CA TRP A 159 -22.48 7.30 -19.11
C TRP A 159 -22.13 6.18 -18.13
N TYR A 160 -22.83 5.05 -18.27
CA TYR A 160 -22.63 3.84 -17.48
C TYR A 160 -21.79 2.85 -18.29
N VAL A 161 -20.61 2.46 -17.79
CA VAL A 161 -19.83 1.35 -18.34
C VAL A 161 -19.50 0.39 -17.18
N PRO A 162 -19.87 -0.90 -17.27
CA PRO A 162 -19.57 -1.90 -16.26
C PRO A 162 -18.13 -2.42 -16.39
N VAL A 163 -17.42 -2.50 -15.26
CA VAL A 163 -16.07 -3.07 -15.19
C VAL A 163 -16.18 -4.55 -14.86
N HIS A 164 -15.96 -5.42 -15.86
CA HIS A 164 -15.62 -6.81 -15.60
C HIS A 164 -14.10 -6.96 -15.50
N VAL A 165 -13.70 -7.70 -14.47
CA VAL A 165 -12.32 -8.00 -14.07
C VAL A 165 -11.60 -8.82 -15.15
N GLY A 166 -10.46 -8.29 -15.60
CA GLY A 166 -9.26 -9.04 -16.00
C GLY A 166 -9.32 -9.90 -17.26
N LYS A 167 -8.83 -9.36 -18.39
CA LYS A 167 -7.86 -9.97 -19.35
C LYS A 167 -7.30 -8.87 -20.27
N PRO A 168 -6.06 -8.99 -20.79
CA PRO A 168 -5.57 -8.10 -21.85
C PRO A 168 -6.20 -8.54 -23.18
N TYR A 169 -6.94 -7.64 -23.84
CA TYR A 169 -7.41 -7.85 -25.20
C TYR A 169 -6.71 -6.86 -26.14
N THR A 170 -6.03 -7.41 -27.14
CA THR A 170 -5.41 -6.71 -28.27
C THR A 170 -6.47 -6.08 -29.18
N ALA A 171 -6.09 -4.99 -29.86
CA ALA A 171 -6.93 -3.99 -30.49
C ALA A 171 -7.70 -4.39 -31.78
N ASP A 172 -7.94 -5.68 -32.04
CA ASP A 172 -8.54 -6.11 -33.31
C ASP A 172 -9.83 -6.92 -33.12
N THR A 173 -10.93 -6.26 -32.74
CA THR A 173 -12.29 -6.68 -33.14
C THR A 173 -13.33 -5.57 -32.86
N ILE A 174 -13.28 -4.48 -33.63
CA ILE A 174 -14.45 -3.62 -33.86
C ILE A 174 -14.93 -3.94 -35.27
N ASN A 175 -15.89 -4.85 -35.40
CA ASN A 175 -16.96 -4.84 -36.41
C ASN A 175 -17.76 -6.16 -36.40
N ALA A 176 -19.06 -6.01 -36.68
CA ALA A 176 -20.16 -6.99 -36.59
C ALA A 176 -20.72 -7.10 -35.15
N VAL A 177 -21.98 -6.76 -34.88
CA VAL A 177 -23.20 -7.15 -35.61
C VAL A 177 -24.27 -6.04 -35.49
N LYS A 178 -25.04 -5.92 -36.58
CA LYS A 178 -26.27 -5.13 -36.83
C LYS A 178 -27.12 -4.74 -35.62
#